data_AF-A0AAU2NC97-F1
#
_entry.id   AF-A0AAU2NC97-F1
#
_cell.length_a   1.000
_cell.length_b   1.000
_cell.length_c   1.000
_cell.angle_alpha   90.00
_cell.angle_beta   90.00
_cell.angle_gamma   90.00
#
_symmetry.space_group_name_H-M   'P 1'
#
loop_
_entity.id
_entity.type
_entity.pdbx_description
1 polymer ?
#
loop_
_entity_poly.entity_id
_entity_poly.type
_entity_poly.pdbx_seq_one_letter_code
_entity_poly.pdbx_strand_id
1 'polypeptide(L)' 'MRMVFDPTEAEGLRATARDAALEDPTLAYVLLDLADRGVDLNDRRTWDDIKAERGIETTTVTPATGGEQRVA' A
#
# COMPACT_ATOMS: atom_id res chain seq x y z
N MET A 1 16.04 -6.91 7.34
CA MET A 1 16.37 -5.51 7.08
C MET A 1 15.11 -4.74 7.39
N ARG A 2 15.15 -3.75 8.26
CA ARG A 2 13.96 -3.02 8.68
C ARG A 2 14.08 -1.58 8.24
N MET A 3 13.07 -1.08 7.54
CA MET A 3 12.92 0.33 7.23
C MET A 3 12.21 0.98 8.40
N VAL A 4 12.83 1.99 9.00
CA VAL A 4 12.25 2.80 10.07
C VAL A 4 12.06 4.21 9.52
N PHE A 5 10.89 4.78 9.75
CA PHE A 5 10.59 6.17 9.35
C PHE A 5 11.34 7.12 10.26
N ASP A 6 11.84 8.22 9.70
CA ASP A 6 12.37 9.29 10.53
C ASP A 6 11.23 9.96 11.33
N PRO A 7 11.53 10.75 12.38
CA PRO A 7 10.50 11.34 13.23
C PRO A 7 9.49 12.22 12.48
N THR A 8 9.92 12.92 11.42
CA THR A 8 9.06 13.77 10.59
C THR A 8 8.13 12.92 9.75
N GLU A 9 8.66 11.88 9.10
CA GLU A 9 7.88 10.93 8.31
C GLU A 9 6.84 10.20 9.19
N ALA A 10 7.25 9.74 10.38
CA ALA A 10 6.37 9.07 11.32
C ALA A 10 5.24 9.99 11.81
N GLU A 11 5.51 11.28 12.06
CA GLU A 11 4.45 12.22 12.40
C GLU A 11 3.50 12.50 11.23
N GLY A 12 4.03 12.55 10.00
CA GLY A 12 3.20 12.61 8.79
C GLY A 12 2.20 11.45 8.71
N LEU A 13 2.67 10.22 8.96
CA LEU A 13 1.81 9.03 9.01
C LEU A 13 0.75 9.14 10.12
N ARG A 14 1.12 9.61 11.32
CA ARG A 14 0.18 9.82 12.43
C ARG A 14 -0.86 10.89 12.12
N ALA A 15 -0.48 11.98 11.44
CA ALA A 15 -1.41 13.01 11.01
C ALA A 15 -2.43 12.46 10.01
N THR A 16 -1.97 11.77 8.97
CA THR A 16 -2.86 11.13 7.99
C THR A 16 -3.76 10.07 8.63
N ALA A 17 -3.26 9.31 9.62
CA ALA A 17 -4.08 8.37 10.37
C ALA A 17 -5.22 9.04 11.13
N ARG A 18 -4.98 10.21 11.73
CA ARG A 18 -6.01 10.99 12.43
C ARG A 18 -7.08 11.48 11.46
N ASP A 19 -6.68 11.95 10.28
CA ASP A 19 -7.60 12.41 9.24
C ASP A 19 -8.47 11.25 8.71
N ALA A 20 -7.89 10.06 8.53
CA ALA A 20 -8.59 8.88 8.03
C ALA A 20 -9.49 8.19 9.07
N ALA A 21 -9.35 8.48 10.37
CA ALA A 21 -9.93 7.65 11.44
C ALA A 21 -11.45 7.46 11.37
N LEU A 22 -12.19 8.44 10.88
CA LEU A 22 -13.65 8.38 10.78
C LEU A 22 -14.15 7.74 9.47
N GLU A 23 -13.38 7.89 8.39
CA GLU A 23 -13.76 7.44 7.05
C GLU A 23 -13.26 6.01 6.78
N ASP A 24 -12.04 5.71 7.19
CA ASP A 24 -11.40 4.40 7.08
C ASP A 24 -10.56 4.09 8.34
N PRO A 25 -11.19 3.51 9.38
CA PRO A 25 -10.48 3.14 10.60
C PRO A 25 -9.43 2.04 10.38
N THR A 26 -9.55 1.26 9.30
CA THR A 26 -8.56 0.22 8.96
C THR A 26 -7.29 0.88 8.45
N LEU A 27 -7.42 1.84 7.53
CA LEU A 27 -6.30 2.63 7.04
C LEU A 27 -5.62 3.39 8.19
N ALA A 28 -6.40 4.04 9.06
CA ALA A 28 -5.87 4.73 10.23
C ALA A 28 -5.04 3.81 11.14
N TYR A 29 -5.53 2.60 11.43
CA TYR A 29 -4.79 1.61 12.20
C TYR A 29 -3.47 1.22 11.53
N VAL A 30 -3.48 0.93 10.23
CA VAL A 30 -2.27 0.54 9.48
C VAL A 30 -1.24 1.67 9.48
N LEU A 31 -1.66 2.91 9.28
CA LEU A 31 -0.75 4.07 9.30
C LEU A 31 -0.12 4.29 10.68
N LEU A 32 -0.87 4.09 11.77
CA LEU A 32 -0.32 4.13 13.13
C LEU A 32 0.69 3.01 13.39
N ASP A 33 0.35 1.78 13.00
CA ASP A 33 1.25 0.62 13.15
C ASP A 33 2.56 0.83 12.37
N LEU A 34 2.46 1.38 11.15
CA LEU A 34 3.62 1.76 10.33
C LEU A 34 4.46 2.86 10.98
N ALA A 35 3.84 3.89 11.55
CA ALA A 35 4.57 4.99 12.21
C ALA A 35 5.35 4.52 13.44
N ASP A 36 4.85 3.51 14.14
CA ASP A 36 5.47 3.01 15.39
C ASP A 36 6.47 1.88 15.13
N ARG A 37 6.20 1.01 14.16
CA ARG A 37 7.00 -0.19 13.91
C ARG A 37 7.88 -0.04 12.66
N GLY A 38 7.54 0.81 11.71
CA GLY A 38 8.17 0.77 10.39
C GLY A 38 7.86 -0.53 9.65
N VAL A 39 8.65 -0.88 8.65
CA VAL A 39 8.41 -2.05 7.80
C VAL A 39 9.58 -3.01 7.86
N ASP A 40 9.31 -4.27 8.21
CA ASP A 40 10.29 -5.34 8.01
C ASP A 40 10.36 -5.72 6.53
N LEU A 41 11.53 -5.56 5.93
CA LEU A 41 11.80 -5.91 4.54
C LEU A 41 12.18 -7.38 4.36
N ASN A 42 12.54 -8.09 5.45
CA ASN A 42 12.82 -9.53 5.40
C ASN A 42 11.55 -10.37 5.50
N ASP A 43 10.47 -9.81 6.06
CA ASP A 43 9.15 -10.45 6.13
C ASP A 43 8.27 -10.11 4.92
N ARG A 44 8.88 -9.59 3.84
CA ARG A 44 8.16 -9.19 2.63
C ARG A 44 7.70 -10.42 1.86
N ARG A 45 6.49 -10.88 2.14
CA ARG A 45 5.65 -11.46 1.08
C ARG A 45 5.42 -10.39 0.03
N THR A 46 5.75 -10.69 -1.22
CA THR A 46 5.40 -9.82 -2.33
C THR A 46 3.88 -9.78 -2.50
N TRP A 47 3.37 -8.76 -3.16
CA TRP A 47 1.94 -8.70 -3.49
C TRP A 47 1.50 -9.92 -4.32
N ASP A 48 2.41 -10.47 -5.14
CA ASP A 48 2.16 -11.70 -5.87
C ASP A 48 2.14 -12.95 -4.98
N ASP A 49 3.01 -13.04 -3.97
CA ASP A 49 2.95 -14.11 -2.97
C ASP A 49 1.62 -14.10 -2.20
N ILE A 50 1.15 -12.91 -1.81
CA ILE A 50 -0.14 -12.75 -1.10
C ILE A 50 -1.30 -13.16 -2.01
N LYS A 51 -1.28 -12.77 -3.29
CA LYS A 51 -2.32 -13.16 -4.25
C LYS A 51 -2.33 -14.66 -4.50
N ALA A 52 -1.16 -15.28 -4.67
CA ALA A 52 -1.02 -16.71 -4.87
C ALA A 52 -1.58 -17.51 -3.68
N GLU A 53 -1.29 -17.10 -2.44
CA GLU A 53 -1.83 -17.75 -1.23
C GLU A 53 -3.35 -17.55 -1.07
N ARG A 54 -3.88 -16.41 -1.50
CA ARG A 54 -5.31 -16.08 -1.40
C ARG A 54 -6.13 -16.65 -2.56
N GLY A 55 -5.51 -17.29 -3.54
CA GLY A 55 -6.16 -17.76 -4.77
C GLY A 55 -6.72 -16.62 -5.61
N ILE A 56 -6.16 -15.41 -5.48
CA ILE A 56 -6.56 -14.25 -6.28
C ILE A 56 -5.78 -14.33 -7.58
N GLU A 57 -6.44 -14.74 -8.65
CA GLU A 57 -5.83 -14.79 -9.98
C GLU A 57 -5.34 -13.39 -10.35
N THR A 58 -4.04 -13.25 -10.60
CA THR A 58 -3.52 -12.10 -11.32
C THR A 58 -4.07 -12.17 -12.73
N THR A 59 -5.22 -11.56 -12.98
CA THR A 59 -5.62 -11.21 -14.35
C THR A 59 -4.47 -10.38 -14.90
N THR A 60 -3.63 -11.02 -15.71
CA THR A 60 -2.68 -10.32 -16.57
C THR A 60 -3.52 -9.34 -17.35
N VAL A 61 -3.39 -8.05 -17.02
CA VAL A 61 -3.91 -7.00 -17.90
C VAL A 61 -3.08 -7.14 -19.17
N THR A 62 -3.59 -7.92 -20.11
CA THR A 62 -3.11 -7.92 -21.48
C THR A 62 -3.26 -6.47 -21.93
N PRO A 63 -2.18 -5.76 -22.28
CA PRO A 63 -2.33 -4.44 -22.85
C PRO A 63 -3.18 -4.61 -24.11
N ALA A 64 -4.37 -4.03 -24.12
CA ALA A 64 -5.22 -4.05 -25.29
C ALA A 64 -4.48 -3.33 -26.42
N THR A 65 -3.95 -4.10 -27.36
CA THR A 65 -3.40 -3.59 -28.61
C THR A 65 -4.52 -2.94 -29.40
N GLY A 66 -4.42 -1.62 -29.60
CA GLY A 66 -4.98 -0.94 -30.77
C GLY A 66 -6.20 -0.04 -30.53
N GLY A 67 -6.03 1.24 -30.85
CA GLY A 67 -7.13 2.17 -31.08
C GLY A 67 -6.77 3.63 -30.86
N GLU A 68 -6.00 4.22 -31.78
CA GLU A 68 -5.96 5.68 -31.95
C GLU A 68 -7.39 6.22 -32.03
N GLN A 69 -7.76 7.11 -31.12
CA GLN A 69 -8.88 8.02 -31.36
C GLN A 69 -8.40 9.45 -31.09
N ARG A 70 -8.20 10.17 -32.19
CA ARG A 70 -7.85 11.59 -32.22
C ARG A 70 -8.97 12.43 -31.63
N VAL A 71 -8.61 13.33 -30.73
CA VAL A 71 -9.30 14.57 -30.38
C VAL A 71 -8.20 15.61 -30.15
N ALA A 72 -8.16 16.80 -30.74
CA ALA A 72 -9.02 17.51 -31.70
C ALA A 72 -8.11 18.36 -32.60
#